data_AF-A0A7J9VGB0-F1
#
_entry.id   AF-A0A7J9VGB0-F1
#
_cell.length_a   1.000
_cell.length_b   1.000
_cell.length_c   1.000
_cell.angle_alpha   90.00
_cell.angle_beta   90.00
_cell.angle_gamma   90.00
#
_symmetry.space_group_name_H-M   'P 1'
#
loop_
_entity.id
_entity.type
_entity.pdbx_description
1 polymer ?
#
loop_
_entity_poly.entity_id
_entity_poly.type
_entity_poly.pdbx_seq_one_letter_code
_entity_poly.pdbx_strand_id
1 'polypeptide(L)'
;FAGLKDAGHQEHSYYISRYPMAREATVYMYPNGQSVIDVAFTNDAPTGVALQTFWTPESITVKIWGTKRYRVESQTSEKRDIKKAGKQKNDDPKCEPSSGIDGFTVTDTRLLYDINSGELVRKEPRTVRYNPLPQIICTKSS
;
A
#
# COMPACT_ATOMS: atom_id res chain seq x y z
N PHE A 1 -5.35 12.49 0.97
CA PHE A 1 -3.91 12.79 0.90
C PHE A 1 -3.62 14.03 1.73
N ALA A 2 -2.45 14.08 2.40
CA ALA A 2 -2.00 15.26 3.14
C ALA A 2 -1.10 16.21 2.32
N GLY A 3 -0.76 15.86 1.07
CA GLY A 3 0.13 16.67 0.22
C GLY A 3 1.60 16.65 0.61
N LEU A 4 2.00 15.74 1.50
CA LEU A 4 3.39 15.54 1.89
C LEU A 4 4.15 14.74 0.82
N LYS A 5 5.45 14.97 0.72
CA LYS A 5 6.33 14.20 -0.15
C LYS A 5 6.45 12.77 0.40
N ASP A 6 6.17 11.77 -0.44
CA ASP A 6 6.47 10.37 -0.13
C ASP A 6 7.98 10.21 -0.04
N ALA A 7 8.48 9.78 1.12
CA ALA A 7 9.90 9.57 1.38
C ALA A 7 10.26 8.09 1.45
N GLY A 8 9.30 7.20 1.20
CA GLY A 8 9.51 5.77 1.21
C GLY A 8 8.34 5.05 1.86
N HIS A 9 7.87 4.02 1.17
CA HIS A 9 7.04 2.96 1.72
C HIS A 9 7.22 1.73 0.85
N GLN A 10 6.75 0.58 1.33
CA GLN A 10 6.83 -0.67 0.60
C GLN A 10 5.48 -1.38 0.64
N GLU A 11 4.98 -1.74 -0.52
CA GLU A 11 3.76 -2.53 -0.70
C GLU A 11 3.94 -3.98 -0.24
N HIS A 12 2.82 -4.63 0.07
CA HIS A 12 2.78 -6.08 0.21
C HIS A 12 3.24 -6.75 -1.09
N SER A 13 3.86 -7.91 -0.98
CA SER A 13 4.30 -8.67 -2.16
C SER A 13 3.15 -9.22 -3.01
N TYR A 14 1.94 -9.31 -2.46
CA TYR A 14 0.71 -9.74 -3.14
C TYR A 14 -0.42 -8.77 -2.81
N TYR A 15 -1.41 -8.67 -3.69
CA TYR A 15 -2.50 -7.71 -3.52
C TYR A 15 -3.50 -8.17 -2.46
N ILE A 16 -3.81 -7.28 -1.52
CA ILE A 16 -4.87 -7.47 -0.51
C ILE A 16 -6.02 -6.53 -0.86
N SER A 17 -7.18 -7.10 -1.21
CA SER A 17 -8.31 -6.40 -1.83
C SER A 17 -8.93 -5.26 -1.01
N ARG A 18 -8.72 -5.24 0.31
CA ARG A 18 -9.20 -4.16 1.20
C ARG A 18 -8.40 -2.85 1.06
N TYR A 19 -7.24 -2.89 0.41
CA TYR A 19 -6.40 -1.72 0.21
C TYR A 19 -6.41 -1.24 -1.25
N PRO A 20 -6.30 0.06 -1.49
CA PRO A 20 -6.14 0.58 -2.85
C PRO A 20 -4.82 0.08 -3.46
N MET A 21 -4.89 -0.39 -4.71
CA MET A 21 -3.74 -0.87 -5.49
C MET A 21 -2.64 0.19 -5.59
N ALA A 22 -1.38 -0.22 -5.42
CA ALA A 22 -0.18 0.64 -5.51
C ALA A 22 -0.18 1.88 -4.60
N ARG A 23 -0.98 1.88 -3.54
CA ARG A 23 -1.09 2.97 -2.56
C ARG A 23 -0.96 2.52 -1.11
N GLU A 24 -0.83 1.23 -0.90
CA GLU A 24 -0.75 0.61 0.41
C GLU A 24 0.70 0.51 0.89
N ALA A 25 0.86 0.22 2.17
CA ALA A 25 2.17 -0.02 2.75
C ALA A 25 2.10 -1.20 3.72
N THR A 26 3.21 -1.92 3.79
CA THR A 26 3.53 -2.87 4.85
C THR A 26 4.23 -2.10 5.96
N VAL A 27 3.80 -2.34 7.20
CA VAL A 27 4.57 -1.96 8.39
C VAL A 27 5.01 -3.26 9.04
N TYR A 28 6.32 -3.39 9.28
CA TYR A 28 6.86 -4.60 9.88
C TYR A 28 7.94 -4.26 10.90
N MET A 29 7.78 -4.83 12.09
CA MET A 29 8.70 -4.71 13.22
C MET A 29 9.13 -6.11 13.64
N TYR A 30 10.43 -6.31 13.80
CA TYR A 30 10.96 -7.56 14.34
C TYR A 30 10.58 -7.74 15.83
N PRO A 31 10.60 -8.97 16.35
CA PRO A 31 10.31 -9.24 17.77
C PRO A 31 11.22 -8.51 18.76
N ASN A 32 12.43 -8.10 18.33
CA ASN A 32 13.37 -7.31 19.12
C ASN A 32 13.04 -5.80 19.14
N GLY A 33 11.94 -5.37 18.53
CA GLY A 33 11.49 -3.99 18.48
C GLY A 33 12.07 -3.17 17.32
N GLN A 34 12.90 -3.76 16.46
CA GLN A 34 13.45 -3.05 15.29
C GLN A 34 12.40 -2.94 14.19
N SER A 35 12.02 -1.72 13.82
CA SER A 35 11.24 -1.49 12.60
C SER A 35 12.10 -1.67 11.36
N VAL A 36 11.60 -2.41 10.38
CA VAL A 36 12.32 -2.76 9.15
C VAL A 36 11.60 -2.38 7.88
N ILE A 37 10.27 -2.26 7.93
CA ILE A 37 9.47 -1.70 6.85
C ILE A 37 8.54 -0.69 7.49
N ASP A 38 8.67 0.57 7.09
CA ASP A 38 7.90 1.70 7.61
C ASP A 38 7.42 2.59 6.47
N VAL A 39 6.48 3.48 6.83
CA VAL A 39 6.08 4.60 5.98
C VAL A 39 6.83 5.84 6.41
N ALA A 40 7.51 6.48 5.46
CA ALA A 40 8.22 7.74 5.65
C ALA A 40 7.65 8.82 4.72
N PHE A 41 7.55 10.03 5.25
CA PHE A 41 7.19 11.21 4.47
C PHE A 41 8.05 12.41 4.89
N THR A 42 8.24 13.34 3.96
CA THR A 42 8.96 14.60 4.21
C THR A 42 7.97 15.76 4.18
N ASN A 43 8.04 16.62 5.20
CA ASN A 43 7.44 17.95 5.11
C ASN A 43 8.36 18.85 4.27
N ASP A 44 8.05 18.98 2.99
CA ASP A 44 8.74 19.87 2.05
C ASP A 44 8.11 21.28 1.99
N ALA A 45 7.23 21.61 2.93
CA ALA A 45 6.61 22.93 3.04
C ALA A 45 7.53 23.94 3.76
N PRO A 46 7.35 25.25 3.49
CA PRO A 46 7.90 26.28 4.37
C PRO A 46 7.17 26.38 5.72
N THR A 47 6.00 25.76 5.88
CA THR A 47 5.20 25.77 7.11
C THR A 47 5.29 24.46 7.87
N GLY A 48 5.04 24.51 9.19
CA GLY A 48 5.02 23.32 10.04
C GLY A 48 3.83 22.39 9.77
N VAL A 49 3.98 21.14 10.20
CA VAL A 49 2.90 20.16 10.28
C VAL A 49 2.80 19.62 11.70
N ALA A 50 1.58 19.29 12.13
CA ALA A 50 1.34 18.62 13.41
C ALA A 50 0.70 17.25 13.15
N LEU A 51 1.22 16.22 13.82
CA LEU A 51 0.67 14.87 13.78
C LEU A 51 -0.13 14.64 15.06
N GLN A 52 -1.37 14.21 14.90
CA GLN A 52 -2.24 13.82 15.99
C GLN A 52 -2.65 12.37 15.80
N THR A 53 -2.26 11.53 16.74
CA THR A 53 -2.50 10.09 16.67
C THR A 53 -3.51 9.67 17.71
N PHE A 54 -4.48 8.88 17.29
CA PHE A 54 -5.43 8.17 18.16
C PHE A 54 -5.25 6.68 17.93
N TRP A 55 -5.21 5.88 18.99
CA TRP A 55 -5.03 4.45 18.84
C TRP A 55 -5.95 3.64 19.77
N THR A 56 -6.31 2.46 19.29
CA THR A 56 -6.97 1.37 20.02
C THR A 56 -6.15 0.09 19.77
N PRO A 57 -6.40 -1.02 20.49
CA PRO A 57 -5.74 -2.29 20.18
C PRO A 57 -5.93 -2.78 18.74
N GLU A 58 -6.96 -2.29 18.04
CA GLU A 58 -7.37 -2.73 16.71
C GLU A 58 -7.10 -1.68 15.61
N SER A 59 -6.82 -0.42 15.97
CA SER A 59 -6.75 0.65 14.99
C SER A 59 -5.82 1.78 15.41
N ILE A 60 -5.19 2.42 14.42
CA ILE A 60 -4.47 3.68 14.59
C ILE A 60 -5.02 4.67 13.58
N THR A 61 -5.39 5.86 14.04
CA THR A 61 -5.82 6.98 13.21
C THR A 61 -4.81 8.10 13.36
N VAL A 62 -4.15 8.47 12.26
CA VAL A 62 -3.24 9.60 12.20
C VAL A 62 -3.91 10.75 11.46
N LYS A 63 -4.13 11.86 12.17
CA LYS A 63 -4.55 13.14 11.57
C LYS A 63 -3.32 14.00 11.35
N ILE A 64 -3.17 14.50 10.14
CA ILE A 64 -2.07 15.38 9.74
C ILE A 64 -2.64 16.78 9.54
N TRP A 65 -2.21 17.71 10.38
CA TRP A 65 -2.58 19.12 10.33
C TRP A 65 -1.47 19.92 9.67
N GLY A 66 -1.82 20.93 8.88
CA GLY A 66 -0.87 21.82 8.25
C GLY A 66 -1.54 22.85 7.37
N THR A 67 -0.75 23.72 6.74
CA THR A 67 -1.23 24.67 5.74
C THR A 67 -1.46 23.93 4.42
N LYS A 68 -2.69 24.00 3.89
CA LYS A 68 -3.01 23.37 2.61
C LYS A 68 -2.22 24.05 1.49
N ARG A 69 -1.55 23.25 0.65
CA ARG A 69 -0.76 23.69 -0.52
C ARG A 69 -1.24 23.08 -1.83
N TYR A 70 -1.75 21.85 -1.76
CA TYR A 70 -2.19 21.09 -2.92
C TYR A 70 -3.59 20.53 -2.75
N ARG A 71 -4.35 20.48 -3.84
CA ARG A 71 -5.39 19.47 -4.04
C ARG A 71 -4.71 18.27 -4.66
N VAL A 72 -4.83 17.11 -4.02
CA VAL A 72 -4.14 15.89 -4.47
C VAL A 72 -5.18 14.86 -4.88
N GLU A 73 -5.00 14.32 -6.08
CA GLU A 73 -5.80 13.25 -6.65
C GLU A 73 -4.93 12.03 -6.94
N SER A 74 -5.56 10.88 -7.12
CA SER A 74 -4.92 9.63 -7.53
C SER A 74 -5.60 9.12 -8.78
N GLN A 75 -4.79 8.63 -9.72
CA GLN A 75 -5.27 7.89 -10.86
C GLN A 75 -4.56 6.53 -10.91
N THR A 76 -5.32 5.47 -10.68
CA THR A 76 -4.82 4.09 -10.77
C THR A 76 -5.08 3.56 -12.18
N SER A 77 -4.06 2.95 -12.80
CA SER A 77 -4.16 2.33 -14.12
C SER A 77 -4.98 1.04 -14.08
N GLU A 78 -5.33 0.53 -15.25
CA GLU A 78 -5.72 -0.88 -15.38
C GLU A 78 -4.58 -1.81 -14.96
N LYS A 79 -4.94 -3.04 -14.59
CA LYS A 79 -3.97 -4.11 -14.30
C LYS A 79 -3.35 -4.59 -15.61
N ARG A 80 -2.04 -4.82 -15.60
CA ARG A 80 -1.29 -5.42 -16.71
C ARG A 80 -0.42 -6.56 -16.24
N ASP A 81 0.18 -7.29 -17.18
CA ASP A 81 1.11 -8.41 -16.89
C ASP A 81 0.51 -9.44 -15.91
N ILE A 82 -0.77 -9.78 -16.10
CA ILE A 82 -1.51 -10.66 -15.19
C ILE A 82 -0.88 -12.05 -15.21
N LYS A 83 -0.52 -12.55 -14.03
CA LYS A 83 0.03 -13.90 -13.82
C LYS A 83 -0.96 -14.73 -13.01
N LYS A 84 -1.48 -15.79 -13.62
CA LYS A 84 -2.45 -16.67 -12.98
C LYS A 84 -1.88 -17.38 -11.76
N ALA A 85 -2.71 -17.51 -10.73
CA ALA A 85 -2.40 -18.32 -9.56
C ALA A 85 -2.09 -19.77 -9.97
N GLY A 86 -0.99 -20.31 -9.46
CA GLY A 86 -0.71 -21.74 -9.53
C GLY A 86 -1.59 -22.55 -8.57
N LYS A 87 -1.42 -23.87 -8.57
CA LYS A 87 -2.03 -24.77 -7.57
C LYS A 87 -0.94 -25.42 -6.75
N GLN A 88 -1.18 -25.55 -5.45
CA GLN A 88 -0.29 -26.24 -4.52
C GLN A 88 -1.13 -27.19 -3.66
N LYS A 89 -0.72 -28.47 -3.63
CA LYS A 89 -1.27 -29.44 -2.69
C LYS A 89 -0.54 -29.35 -1.37
N ASN A 90 -1.26 -29.48 -0.27
CA ASN A 90 -0.70 -29.50 1.08
C ASN A 90 -1.40 -30.58 1.90
N ASP A 91 -0.62 -31.48 2.50
CA ASP A 91 -1.08 -32.61 3.30
C ASP A 91 -0.94 -32.39 4.81
N ASP A 92 -0.48 -31.20 5.23
CA ASP A 92 -0.42 -30.83 6.63
C ASP A 92 -1.82 -30.96 7.28
N PRO A 93 -1.95 -31.65 8.43
CA PRO A 93 -3.22 -31.76 9.15
C PRO A 93 -3.86 -30.41 9.52
N LYS A 94 -3.06 -29.32 9.60
CA LYS A 94 -3.50 -27.94 9.84
C LYS A 94 -3.65 -27.13 8.55
N CYS A 95 -3.71 -27.78 7.38
CA CYS A 95 -3.85 -27.10 6.11
C CYS A 95 -5.14 -26.26 6.06
N GLU A 96 -4.98 -24.98 5.69
CA GLU A 96 -6.09 -24.08 5.38
C GLU A 96 -6.18 -23.90 3.85
N PRO A 97 -7.32 -24.24 3.22
CA PRO A 97 -7.49 -24.07 1.79
C PRO A 97 -7.58 -22.59 1.41
N SER A 98 -7.09 -22.25 0.23
CA SER A 98 -7.15 -20.89 -0.33
C SER A 98 -7.46 -20.95 -1.81
N SER A 99 -8.22 -19.97 -2.32
CA SER A 99 -8.54 -19.85 -3.75
C SER A 99 -7.33 -19.43 -4.61
N GLY A 100 -6.24 -18.98 -3.98
CA GLY A 100 -5.14 -18.31 -4.69
C GLY A 100 -5.50 -16.89 -5.09
N ILE A 101 -4.49 -16.14 -5.50
CA ILE A 101 -4.60 -14.74 -5.94
C ILE A 101 -3.75 -14.57 -7.19
N ASP A 102 -4.33 -14.01 -8.25
CA ASP A 102 -3.58 -13.66 -9.46
C ASP A 102 -2.63 -12.50 -9.18
N GLY A 103 -1.40 -12.60 -9.68
CA GLY A 103 -0.44 -11.50 -9.69
C GLY A 103 -0.72 -10.55 -10.85
N PHE A 104 -0.25 -9.31 -10.75
CA PHE A 104 -0.37 -8.29 -11.78
C PHE A 104 0.55 -7.10 -11.49
N THR A 105 0.80 -6.29 -12.49
CA THR A 105 1.45 -4.99 -12.38
C THR A 105 0.40 -3.88 -12.48
N VAL A 106 0.54 -2.82 -11.69
CA VAL A 106 -0.34 -1.66 -11.70
C VAL A 106 0.44 -0.40 -11.36
N THR A 107 0.00 0.75 -11.88
CA THR A 107 0.58 2.06 -11.54
C THR A 107 -0.49 2.94 -10.91
N ASP A 108 -0.19 3.51 -9.75
CA ASP A 108 -0.96 4.63 -9.21
C ASP A 108 -0.18 5.93 -9.43
N THR A 109 -0.86 6.97 -9.91
CA THR A 109 -0.25 8.27 -10.15
C THR A 109 -0.88 9.31 -9.25
N ARG A 110 -0.07 9.90 -8.37
CA ARG A 110 -0.45 11.06 -7.57
C ARG A 110 -0.38 12.32 -8.44
N LEU A 111 -1.48 13.07 -8.49
CA LEU A 111 -1.61 14.33 -9.24
C LEU A 111 -1.76 15.47 -8.23
N LEU A 112 -0.80 16.38 -8.20
CA LEU A 112 -0.76 17.50 -7.25
C LEU A 112 -1.08 18.80 -7.99
N TYR A 113 -2.24 19.36 -7.67
CA TYR A 113 -2.68 20.65 -8.19
C TYR A 113 -2.42 21.75 -7.17
N ASP A 114 -1.78 22.84 -7.57
CA ASP A 114 -1.64 24.03 -6.72
C ASP A 114 -3.02 24.60 -6.38
N ILE A 115 -3.25 24.97 -5.12
CA ILE A 115 -4.57 25.45 -4.70
C ILE A 115 -4.87 26.90 -5.11
N ASN A 116 -3.85 27.69 -5.43
CA ASN A 116 -4.00 29.09 -5.80
C ASN A 116 -4.22 29.22 -7.31
N SER A 117 -3.41 28.53 -8.12
CA SER A 117 -3.55 28.57 -9.58
C SER A 117 -4.52 27.52 -10.12
N GLY A 118 -4.75 26.42 -9.40
CA GLY A 118 -5.51 25.26 -9.88
C GLY A 118 -4.74 24.38 -10.86
N GLU A 119 -3.52 24.73 -11.22
CA GLU A 119 -2.71 24.02 -12.22
C GLU A 119 -2.11 22.74 -11.65
N LEU A 120 -1.93 21.75 -12.52
CA LEU A 120 -1.19 20.55 -12.19
C LEU A 120 0.30 20.85 -12.15
N VAL A 121 0.89 20.86 -10.97
CA VAL A 121 2.30 21.21 -10.78
C VAL A 121 3.22 20.00 -10.64
N ARG A 122 2.67 18.81 -10.33
CA ARG A 122 3.46 17.60 -10.14
C ARG A 122 2.67 16.32 -10.38
N LYS A 123 3.30 15.36 -11.05
CA LYS A 123 2.82 13.99 -11.29
C LYS A 123 3.82 13.01 -10.68
N GLU A 124 3.35 12.10 -9.86
CA GLU A 124 4.18 11.13 -9.14
C GLU A 124 3.66 9.71 -9.42
N PRO A 125 4.15 9.04 -10.48
CA PRO A 125 3.76 7.67 -10.76
C PRO A 125 4.51 6.69 -9.86
N ARG A 126 3.79 5.67 -9.37
CA ARG A 126 4.33 4.56 -8.60
C ARG A 126 3.83 3.25 -9.18
N THR A 127 4.75 2.44 -9.69
CA THR A 127 4.45 1.14 -10.29
C THR A 127 4.80 0.02 -9.34
N VAL A 128 3.85 -0.88 -9.13
CA VAL A 128 3.99 -2.02 -8.23
C VAL A 128 3.68 -3.29 -8.99
N ARG A 129 4.47 -4.32 -8.73
CA ARG A 129 4.22 -5.68 -9.20
C ARG A 129 3.82 -6.55 -8.02
N TYR A 130 2.57 -7.01 -8.02
CA TYR A 130 2.07 -8.00 -7.08
C TYR A 130 2.32 -9.41 -7.62
N ASN A 131 2.89 -10.26 -6.79
CA ASN A 131 3.11 -11.67 -7.06
C ASN A 131 1.80 -12.47 -6.90
N PRO A 132 1.59 -13.53 -7.69
CA PRO A 132 0.48 -14.44 -7.45
C PRO A 132 0.71 -15.25 -6.17
N LEU A 133 -0.38 -15.59 -5.48
CA LEU A 133 -0.40 -16.63 -4.44
C LEU A 133 -1.08 -17.89 -4.99
N PRO A 134 -0.54 -19.09 -4.73
CA PRO A 134 -1.14 -20.32 -5.22
C PRO A 134 -2.48 -20.62 -4.54
N GLN A 135 -3.36 -21.30 -5.27
CA GLN A 135 -4.49 -22.00 -4.69
C GLN A 135 -3.98 -23.15 -3.82
N ILE A 136 -4.35 -23.16 -2.54
CA ILE A 136 -4.00 -24.25 -1.62
C ILE A 136 -5.11 -25.29 -1.63
N ILE A 137 -4.76 -26.52 -1.99
CA ILE A 137 -5.63 -27.69 -2.00
C ILE A 137 -5.19 -28.60 -0.88
N CYS A 138 -6.00 -28.70 0.18
CA CYS A 138 -5.72 -29.59 1.29
C CYS A 138 -6.02 -31.03 0.92
N THR A 139 -5.01 -31.88 0.95
CA THR A 139 -5.11 -33.31 0.69
C THR A 139 -4.83 -34.02 2.01
N LYS A 140 -5.84 -34.17 2.87
CA LYS A 140 -5.69 -34.98 4.09
C LYS A 140 -5.03 -36.31 3.73
N SER A 141 -3.90 -36.64 4.36
CA SER A 141 -3.43 -38.01 4.41
C SER A 141 -4.48 -38.81 5.19
N SER A 142 -5.18 -39.71 4.49
CA SER A 142 -6.03 -40.73 5.09
C SER A 142 -5.22 -41.72 5.92
#